data_AF-A0A6L7TLU3-F1
#
_entry.id   AF-A0A6L7TLU3-F1
#
_cell.length_a   1.000
_cell.length_b   1.000
_cell.length_c   1.000
_cell.angle_alpha   90.00
_cell.angle_beta   90.00
_cell.angle_gamma   90.00
#
_symmetry.space_group_name_H-M   'P 1'
#
loop_
_entity.id
_entity.type
_entity.pdbx_description
1 polymer ?
#
loop_
_entity_poly.entity_id
_entity_poly.type
_entity_poly.pdbx_seq_one_letter_code
_entity_poly.pdbx_strand_id
1 'polypeptide(L)'
;MIDIENNQYIAEDVGRMVYDILTKNAIAVKVDLVTELVIELVDNFSRHSGQQIGSCAMQLYPNANRLDFAIGDCGVGIRASLARNPVYEQLINASHQEAAVKAMEDGVTGGAEGGTGFGTVRDNVLELGGHMFLSTGDGWILVEGATGGIQSGRMDSQLPGVQIEISLPVGALK
;
A
#
# COMPACT_ATOMS: atom_id res chain seq x y z
N MET A 1 -10.46 10.08 -6.70
CA MET A 1 -9.19 10.77 -7.04
C MET A 1 -8.81 11.59 -5.83
N ILE A 2 -7.57 11.45 -5.38
CA ILE A 2 -7.05 12.11 -4.17
C ILE A 2 -6.11 13.23 -4.64
N ASP A 3 -6.39 14.46 -4.23
CA ASP A 3 -5.47 15.60 -4.40
C ASP A 3 -4.49 15.60 -3.22
N ILE A 4 -3.24 15.28 -3.51
CA ILE A 4 -2.19 15.05 -2.53
C ILE A 4 -1.48 16.35 -2.16
N GLU A 5 -1.33 17.28 -3.10
CA GLU A 5 -0.50 18.48 -2.91
C GLU A 5 -1.19 19.55 -2.06
N ASN A 6 -2.51 19.69 -2.20
CA ASN A 6 -3.24 20.79 -1.57
C ASN A 6 -3.78 20.45 -0.18
N ASN A 7 -3.53 19.23 0.31
CA ASN A 7 -4.05 18.78 1.59
C ASN A 7 -2.99 18.01 2.40
N GLN A 8 -2.34 18.71 3.32
CA GLN A 8 -1.36 18.14 4.25
C GLN A 8 -1.94 17.08 5.21
N TYR A 9 -3.27 16.96 5.30
CA TYR A 9 -3.97 15.99 6.14
C TYR A 9 -4.74 14.94 5.32
N ILE A 10 -4.33 14.74 4.06
CA ILE A 10 -5.08 13.88 3.15
C ILE A 10 -5.14 12.42 3.60
N ALA A 11 -4.09 11.94 4.26
CA ALA A 11 -4.05 10.59 4.80
C ALA A 11 -5.10 10.43 5.91
N GLU A 12 -5.16 11.36 6.85
CA GLU A 12 -6.13 11.37 7.93
C GLU A 12 -7.56 11.56 7.41
N ASP A 13 -7.75 12.40 6.39
CA ASP A 13 -9.06 12.60 5.76
C ASP A 13 -9.58 11.32 5.10
N VAL A 14 -8.73 10.63 4.34
CA VAL A 14 -9.08 9.35 3.70
C VAL A 14 -9.31 8.28 4.75
N GLY A 15 -8.45 8.20 5.77
CA GLY A 15 -8.63 7.30 6.91
C GLY A 15 -9.98 7.52 7.61
N ARG A 16 -10.34 8.77 7.91
CA ARG A 16 -11.63 9.12 8.51
C ARG A 16 -12.80 8.76 7.61
N MET A 17 -12.71 8.96 6.29
CA MET A 17 -13.74 8.52 5.35
C MET A 17 -13.94 7.00 5.38
N VAL A 18 -12.85 6.23 5.41
CA VAL A 18 -12.91 4.77 5.51
C VAL A 18 -13.53 4.34 6.84
N TYR A 19 -13.06 4.90 7.96
CA TYR A 19 -13.61 4.65 9.29
C TYR A 19 -15.13 4.86 9.33
N ASP A 20 -15.59 6.01 8.81
CA ASP A 20 -17.00 6.37 8.73
C ASP A 20 -17.80 5.36 7.90
N ILE A 21 -17.31 4.99 6.72
CA ILE A 21 -17.98 4.03 5.83
C ILE A 21 -18.11 2.67 6.51
N LEU A 22 -17.02 2.14 7.08
CA LEU A 22 -17.02 0.82 7.71
C LEU A 22 -17.94 0.78 8.92
N THR A 23 -17.91 1.83 9.75
CA THR A 23 -18.72 1.93 10.97
C THR A 23 -20.20 2.12 10.66
N LYS A 24 -20.56 3.05 9.75
CA LYS A 24 -21.95 3.32 9.38
C LYS A 24 -22.64 2.12 8.73
N ASN A 25 -21.88 1.31 7.99
CA ASN A 25 -22.40 0.10 7.35
C ASN A 25 -22.25 -1.17 8.20
N ALA A 26 -21.77 -1.05 9.45
CA ALA A 26 -21.55 -2.17 10.36
C ALA A 26 -20.75 -3.33 9.73
N ILE A 27 -19.73 -3.00 8.94
CA ILE A 27 -18.88 -3.99 8.29
C ILE A 27 -18.08 -4.74 9.35
N ALA A 28 -18.15 -6.07 9.32
CA ALA A 28 -17.51 -6.92 10.32
C ALA A 28 -16.00 -7.07 10.07
N VAL A 29 -15.23 -6.02 10.36
CA VAL A 29 -13.76 -5.95 10.27
C VAL A 29 -13.17 -5.25 11.50
N LYS A 30 -11.85 -5.38 11.71
CA LYS A 30 -11.13 -4.56 12.70
C LYS A 30 -10.95 -3.14 12.15
N VAL A 31 -11.96 -2.28 12.35
CA VAL A 31 -12.05 -0.94 11.72
C VAL A 31 -10.81 -0.09 11.97
N ASP A 32 -10.28 -0.08 13.20
CA ASP A 32 -9.10 0.73 13.56
C ASP A 32 -7.87 0.31 12.74
N LEU A 33 -7.61 -1.01 12.64
CA LEU A 33 -6.47 -1.55 11.91
C LEU A 33 -6.58 -1.32 10.39
N VAL A 34 -7.78 -1.41 9.83
CA VAL A 34 -8.03 -1.06 8.42
C VAL A 34 -7.79 0.43 8.18
N THR A 35 -8.20 1.27 9.14
CA THR A 35 -8.03 2.73 9.05
C THR A 35 -6.55 3.11 9.09
N GLU A 36 -5.78 2.54 10.04
CA GLU A 36 -4.33 2.74 10.14
C GLU A 36 -3.60 2.30 8.86
N LEU A 37 -3.98 1.14 8.30
CA LEU A 37 -3.42 0.61 7.06
C LEU A 37 -3.68 1.56 5.87
N VAL A 38 -4.88 2.13 5.77
CA VAL A 38 -5.20 3.11 4.72
C VAL A 38 -4.43 4.43 4.91
N ILE A 39 -4.33 4.92 6.14
CA ILE A 39 -3.57 6.15 6.46
C ILE A 39 -2.11 5.96 6.04
N GLU A 40 -1.48 4.86 6.45
CA GLU A 40 -0.07 4.57 6.15
C GLU A 40 0.17 4.48 4.63
N LEU A 41 -0.75 3.86 3.90
CA LEU A 41 -0.67 3.83 2.43
C LEU A 41 -0.77 5.23 1.84
N VAL A 42 -1.81 5.99 2.16
CA VAL A 42 -2.01 7.34 1.59
C VAL A 42 -0.83 8.26 1.95
N ASP A 43 -0.27 8.14 3.15
CA ASP A 43 0.91 8.89 3.57
C ASP A 43 2.17 8.51 2.77
N ASN A 44 2.41 7.21 2.56
CA ASN A 44 3.50 6.74 1.69
C ASN A 44 3.38 7.31 0.28
N PHE A 45 2.17 7.28 -0.29
CA PHE A 45 1.89 7.87 -1.60
C PHE A 45 2.12 9.38 -1.62
N SER A 46 1.67 10.09 -0.59
CA SER A 46 1.83 11.54 -0.46
C SER A 46 3.29 11.97 -0.42
N ARG A 47 4.12 11.26 0.36
CA ARG A 47 5.53 11.62 0.58
C ARG A 47 6.44 11.20 -0.56
N HIS A 48 6.14 10.09 -1.24
CA HIS A 48 7.13 9.43 -2.11
C HIS A 48 6.81 9.44 -3.60
N SER A 49 5.54 9.59 -4.00
CA SER A 49 5.16 9.54 -5.43
C SER A 49 5.86 10.63 -6.25
N GLY A 50 6.08 11.81 -5.66
CA GLY A 50 6.54 13.00 -6.37
C GLY A 50 5.51 13.53 -7.37
N GLN A 51 4.24 13.15 -7.20
CA GLN A 51 3.12 13.55 -8.04
C GLN A 51 2.03 14.21 -7.21
N GLN A 52 1.17 14.97 -7.89
CA GLN A 52 0.10 15.74 -7.24
C GLN A 52 -1.21 14.94 -7.07
N ILE A 53 -1.33 13.83 -7.81
CA ILE A 53 -2.58 13.07 -7.94
C ILE A 53 -2.33 11.59 -7.70
N GLY A 54 -3.11 11.01 -6.79
CA GLY A 54 -3.23 9.58 -6.59
C GLY A 54 -4.66 9.09 -6.86
N SER A 55 -4.80 7.79 -7.12
CA SER A 55 -6.09 7.12 -7.17
C SER A 55 -6.24 6.20 -5.96
N CYS A 56 -7.44 6.19 -5.39
CA CYS A 56 -7.82 5.27 -4.34
C CYS A 56 -9.24 4.78 -4.62
N ALA A 57 -9.46 3.48 -4.44
CA ALA A 57 -10.74 2.83 -4.56
C ALA A 57 -10.93 1.83 -3.42
N MET A 58 -12.17 1.70 -2.97
CA MET A 58 -12.56 0.70 -1.97
C MET A 58 -13.86 0.06 -2.42
N GLN A 59 -13.95 -1.27 -2.32
CA GLN A 59 -15.13 -2.02 -2.73
C GLN A 59 -15.40 -3.18 -1.78
N LEU A 60 -16.63 -3.23 -1.29
CA LEU A 60 -17.15 -4.37 -0.53
C LEU A 60 -17.74 -5.41 -1.50
N TYR A 61 -17.41 -6.67 -1.29
CA TYR A 61 -17.99 -7.81 -2.00
C TYR A 61 -18.72 -8.74 -1.01
N PRO A 62 -20.01 -8.48 -0.72
CA PRO A 62 -20.78 -9.22 0.28
C PRO A 62 -20.80 -10.73 0.03
N ASN A 63 -21.04 -11.15 -1.22
CA ASN A 63 -21.16 -12.56 -1.58
C ASN A 63 -19.83 -13.32 -1.49
N ALA A 64 -18.71 -12.60 -1.47
CA ALA A 64 -17.38 -13.17 -1.32
C ALA A 64 -16.80 -12.95 0.08
N ASN A 65 -17.55 -12.32 1.00
CA ASN A 65 -17.07 -11.94 2.33
C ASN A 65 -15.69 -11.26 2.28
N ARG A 66 -15.51 -10.29 1.37
CA ARG A 66 -14.25 -9.52 1.28
C ARG A 66 -14.46 -8.02 1.09
N LEU A 67 -13.47 -7.26 1.52
CA LEU A 67 -13.30 -5.84 1.31
C LEU A 67 -11.98 -5.61 0.57
N ASP A 68 -12.06 -5.00 -0.61
CA ASP A 68 -10.88 -4.69 -1.41
C ASP A 68 -10.58 -3.19 -1.31
N PHE A 69 -9.31 -2.85 -1.16
CA PHE A 69 -8.79 -1.49 -1.16
C PHE A 69 -7.64 -1.42 -2.16
N ALA A 70 -7.65 -0.43 -3.04
CA ALA A 70 -6.59 -0.21 -4.01
C ALA A 70 -6.14 1.25 -3.97
N ILE A 71 -4.83 1.47 -4.05
CA ILE A 71 -4.22 2.78 -4.16
C ILE A 71 -3.10 2.74 -5.21
N GLY A 72 -2.97 3.81 -5.99
CA GLY A 72 -1.92 3.89 -7.00
C GLY A 72 -1.60 5.32 -7.43
N ASP A 73 -0.39 5.49 -7.97
CA ASP A 73 0.13 6.74 -8.53
C ASP A 73 0.81 6.51 -9.87
N CYS A 74 1.18 7.60 -10.54
CA CYS A 74 2.01 7.58 -11.74
C CYS A 74 3.39 8.21 -11.48
N GLY A 75 3.90 8.04 -10.27
CA GLY A 75 5.12 8.65 -9.76
C GLY A 75 6.39 7.92 -10.12
N VAL A 76 7.45 8.22 -9.35
CA VAL A 76 8.81 7.73 -9.64
C VAL A 76 9.01 6.24 -9.37
N GLY A 77 8.11 5.63 -8.58
CA GLY A 77 8.20 4.23 -8.17
C GLY A 77 9.25 3.96 -7.08
N ILE A 78 9.26 2.74 -6.57
CA ILE A 78 10.05 2.36 -5.38
C ILE A 78 11.56 2.44 -5.65
N ARG A 79 12.03 1.93 -6.80
CA ARG A 79 13.46 1.89 -7.13
C ARG A 79 14.09 3.28 -7.11
N ALA A 80 13.47 4.23 -7.81
CA ALA A 80 13.96 5.61 -7.87
C ALA A 80 13.75 6.35 -6.54
N SER A 81 12.67 6.07 -5.81
CA SER A 81 12.42 6.65 -4.48
C SER A 81 13.50 6.22 -3.47
N LEU A 82 13.78 4.91 -3.35
CA LEU A 82 14.79 4.39 -2.43
C LEU A 82 16.20 4.90 -2.77
N ALA A 83 16.55 4.98 -4.05
CA ALA A 83 17.87 5.46 -4.47
C ALA A 83 18.18 6.91 -4.09
N ARG A 84 17.19 7.71 -3.65
CA ARG A 84 17.43 9.05 -3.08
C ARG A 84 18.11 9.01 -1.72
N ASN A 85 17.97 7.91 -0.99
CA ASN A 85 18.65 7.70 0.27
C ASN A 85 20.07 7.15 -0.02
N PRO A 86 21.15 7.81 0.45
CA PRO A 86 22.52 7.34 0.22
C PRO A 86 22.79 5.90 0.68
N VAL A 87 22.03 5.39 1.65
CA VAL A 87 22.14 3.99 2.13
C VAL A 87 21.68 2.97 1.06
N TYR A 88 20.80 3.40 0.16
CA TYR A 88 20.17 2.57 -0.87
C TYR A 88 20.44 3.05 -2.30
N GLU A 89 21.39 3.97 -2.50
CA GLU A 89 21.74 4.55 -3.81
C GLU A 89 22.01 3.47 -4.87
N GLN A 90 22.64 2.36 -4.47
CA GLN A 90 22.93 1.22 -5.34
C GLN A 90 21.69 0.60 -6.00
N LEU A 91 20.50 0.76 -5.41
CA LEU A 91 19.25 0.21 -5.95
C LEU A 91 18.86 0.86 -7.27
N ILE A 92 19.41 2.02 -7.63
CA ILE A 92 19.14 2.64 -8.94
C ILE A 92 19.49 1.68 -10.10
N ASN A 93 20.48 0.80 -9.90
CA ASN A 93 20.92 -0.18 -10.89
C ASN A 93 20.31 -1.58 -10.69
N ALA A 94 19.52 -1.78 -9.63
CA ALA A 94 18.83 -3.04 -9.38
C ALA A 94 17.57 -3.17 -10.25
N SER A 95 17.03 -4.37 -10.36
CA SER A 95 15.70 -4.59 -10.92
C SER A 95 14.61 -3.97 -10.04
N HIS A 96 13.44 -3.66 -10.61
CA HIS A 96 12.31 -3.18 -9.82
C HIS A 96 11.82 -4.23 -8.82
N GLN A 97 11.93 -5.52 -9.16
CA GLN A 97 11.63 -6.62 -8.24
C GLN A 97 12.53 -6.56 -7.00
N GLU A 98 13.86 -6.45 -7.17
CA GLU A 98 14.80 -6.37 -6.05
C GLU A 98 14.54 -5.14 -5.18
N ALA A 99 14.25 -4.00 -5.80
CA ALA A 99 13.88 -2.79 -5.07
C ALA A 99 12.55 -2.96 -4.30
N ALA A 100 11.55 -3.62 -4.88
CA ALA A 100 10.28 -3.90 -4.23
C ALA A 100 10.45 -4.85 -3.04
N VAL A 101 11.24 -5.93 -3.19
CA VAL A 101 11.58 -6.84 -2.08
C VAL A 101 12.28 -6.06 -0.97
N LYS A 102 13.25 -5.21 -1.31
CA LYS A 102 13.98 -4.41 -0.32
C LYS A 102 13.05 -3.46 0.44
N ALA A 103 12.07 -2.85 -0.23
CA ALA A 103 11.11 -1.95 0.38
C ALA A 103 10.19 -2.63 1.40
N MET A 104 10.05 -3.96 1.34
CA MET A 104 9.27 -4.74 2.32
C MET A 104 10.02 -5.01 3.63
N GLU A 105 11.32 -4.69 3.71
CA GLU A 105 12.10 -4.87 4.94
C GLU A 105 11.82 -3.74 5.94
N ASP A 106 11.77 -4.09 7.22
CA ASP A 106 11.52 -3.12 8.28
C ASP A 106 12.65 -2.08 8.34
N GLY A 107 12.26 -0.80 8.41
CA GLY A 107 13.19 0.32 8.47
C GLY A 107 13.65 0.84 7.10
N VAL A 108 13.21 0.26 5.98
CA VAL A 108 13.62 0.71 4.64
C VAL A 108 12.73 1.87 4.14
N THR A 109 13.37 2.99 3.78
CA THR A 109 12.71 4.19 3.24
C THR A 109 13.62 5.00 2.32
N GLY A 110 13.01 5.72 1.36
CA GLY A 110 13.70 6.68 0.50
C GLY A 110 13.92 8.05 1.15
N GLY A 111 13.23 8.33 2.26
CA GLY A 111 13.36 9.58 3.02
C GLY A 111 14.38 9.50 4.16
N ALA A 112 14.72 10.66 4.74
CA ALA A 112 15.62 10.76 5.91
C ALA A 112 14.93 10.40 7.24
N GLU A 113 13.58 10.39 7.27
CA GLU A 113 12.77 10.06 8.45
C GLU A 113 11.77 8.95 8.12
N GLY A 114 11.70 7.91 8.96
CA GLY A 114 10.64 6.89 9.00
C GLY A 114 10.70 5.81 7.91
N GLY A 115 10.85 4.54 8.33
CA GLY A 115 10.94 3.36 7.45
C GLY A 115 9.99 2.22 7.83
N THR A 116 8.82 2.54 8.37
CA THR A 116 7.83 1.55 8.82
C THR A 116 6.80 1.19 7.74
N GLY A 117 6.63 2.01 6.70
CA GLY A 117 5.53 1.95 5.73
C GLY A 117 5.11 0.56 5.25
N PHE A 118 5.86 -0.04 4.32
CA PHE A 118 5.42 -1.30 3.72
C PHE A 118 5.57 -2.52 4.64
N GLY A 119 6.50 -2.49 5.61
CA GLY A 119 6.61 -3.53 6.64
C GLY A 119 5.39 -3.56 7.56
N THR A 120 4.96 -2.40 8.05
CA THR A 120 3.75 -2.26 8.87
C THR A 120 2.50 -2.59 8.07
N VAL A 121 2.39 -2.14 6.82
CA VAL A 121 1.25 -2.52 5.96
C VAL A 121 1.19 -4.04 5.77
N ARG A 122 2.33 -4.70 5.48
CA ARG A 122 2.42 -6.17 5.40
C ARG A 122 1.93 -6.82 6.67
N ASP A 123 2.44 -6.41 7.83
CA ASP A 123 2.13 -7.03 9.11
C ASP A 123 0.65 -6.87 9.47
N ASN A 124 0.07 -5.69 9.21
CA ASN A 124 -1.35 -5.43 9.40
C ASN A 124 -2.21 -6.31 8.46
N VAL A 125 -1.80 -6.46 7.19
CA VAL A 125 -2.48 -7.34 6.24
C VAL A 125 -2.45 -8.79 6.73
N LEU A 126 -1.30 -9.27 7.19
CA LEU A 126 -1.16 -10.62 7.75
C LEU A 126 -2.02 -10.81 9.01
N GLU A 127 -2.04 -9.84 9.93
CA GLU A 127 -2.86 -9.89 11.14
C GLU A 127 -4.37 -9.92 10.82
N LEU A 128 -4.77 -9.26 9.74
CA LEU A 128 -6.15 -9.28 9.24
C LEU A 128 -6.47 -10.55 8.44
N GLY A 129 -5.51 -11.44 8.21
CA GLY A 129 -5.68 -12.61 7.33
C GLY A 129 -5.96 -12.22 5.87
N GLY A 130 -5.52 -11.03 5.46
CA GLY A 130 -5.74 -10.48 4.14
C GLY A 130 -4.61 -10.76 3.15
N HIS A 131 -4.81 -10.37 1.91
CA HIS A 131 -3.81 -10.47 0.85
C HIS A 131 -3.38 -9.08 0.41
N MET A 132 -2.12 -8.92 0.04
CA MET A 132 -1.61 -7.69 -0.58
C MET A 132 -0.87 -7.99 -1.86
N PHE A 133 -1.17 -7.23 -2.91
CA PHE A 133 -0.38 -7.19 -4.14
C PHE A 133 0.20 -5.79 -4.31
N LEU A 134 1.52 -5.71 -4.48
CA LEU A 134 2.24 -4.47 -4.73
C LEU A 134 2.96 -4.59 -6.07
N SER A 135 2.88 -3.55 -6.91
CA SER A 135 3.61 -3.49 -8.17
C SER A 135 4.24 -2.12 -8.40
N THR A 136 5.40 -2.11 -9.06
CA THR A 136 6.16 -0.90 -9.41
C THR A 136 7.12 -1.21 -10.56
N GLY A 137 7.16 -0.37 -11.59
CA GLY A 137 7.93 -0.71 -12.80
C GLY A 137 7.48 -2.06 -13.36
N ASP A 138 8.41 -2.97 -13.59
CA ASP A 138 8.11 -4.37 -13.94
C ASP A 138 8.14 -5.33 -12.75
N GLY A 139 8.35 -4.86 -11.51
CA GLY A 139 8.43 -5.71 -10.32
C GLY A 139 7.11 -5.84 -9.59
N TRP A 140 6.88 -6.98 -8.95
CA TRP A 140 5.73 -7.19 -8.07
C TRP A 140 6.04 -8.03 -6.82
N ILE A 141 5.24 -7.82 -5.77
CA ILE A 141 5.21 -8.58 -4.51
C ILE A 141 3.79 -9.05 -4.25
N LEU A 142 3.63 -10.30 -3.84
CA LEU A 142 2.37 -10.86 -3.31
C LEU A 142 2.59 -11.33 -1.88
N VAL A 143 1.79 -10.80 -0.96
CA VAL A 143 1.69 -11.25 0.43
C VAL A 143 0.42 -12.07 0.59
N GLU A 144 0.56 -13.33 0.97
CA GLU A 144 -0.54 -14.28 1.16
C GLU A 144 -0.90 -14.42 2.65
N GLY A 145 -2.00 -13.79 3.08
CA GLY A 145 -2.40 -13.77 4.49
C GLY A 145 -2.56 -15.12 5.16
N ALA A 146 -3.17 -16.08 4.47
CA ALA A 146 -3.47 -17.39 5.05
C ALA A 146 -2.21 -18.24 5.33
N THR A 147 -1.12 -17.99 4.60
CA THR A 147 0.12 -18.79 4.68
C THR A 147 1.30 -17.99 5.23
N GLY A 148 1.20 -16.66 5.29
CA GLY A 148 2.33 -15.76 5.53
C GLY A 148 3.34 -15.75 4.37
N GLY A 149 3.00 -16.35 3.23
CA GLY A 149 3.88 -16.47 2.08
C GLY A 149 4.12 -15.11 1.44
N ILE A 150 5.39 -14.80 1.15
CA ILE A 150 5.76 -13.64 0.33
C ILE A 150 6.36 -14.17 -0.97
N GLN A 151 5.72 -13.83 -2.08
CA GLN A 151 6.20 -14.13 -3.43
C GLN A 151 6.59 -12.84 -4.13
N SER A 152 7.52 -12.94 -5.08
CA SER A 152 7.91 -11.80 -5.91
C SER A 152 8.21 -12.26 -7.32
N GLY A 153 8.11 -11.35 -8.26
CA GLY A 153 8.45 -11.62 -9.65
C GLY A 153 8.47 -10.38 -10.51
N ARG A 154 8.38 -10.62 -11.81
CA ARG A 154 8.35 -9.58 -12.84
C ARG A 154 7.11 -9.69 -13.71
N MET A 155 6.65 -8.55 -14.21
CA MET A 155 5.59 -8.41 -15.21
C MET A 155 6.20 -8.22 -16.60
N ASP A 156 5.43 -8.52 -17.65
CA ASP A 156 5.86 -8.29 -19.05
C ASP A 156 5.86 -6.81 -19.45
N SER A 157 5.30 -5.93 -18.61
CA SER A 157 5.20 -4.49 -18.85
C SER A 157 5.64 -3.69 -17.64
N GLN A 158 6.07 -2.44 -17.88
CA GLN A 158 6.44 -1.51 -16.82
C GLN A 158 5.27 -0.59 -16.50
N LEU A 159 4.91 -0.52 -15.22
CA LEU A 159 3.98 0.46 -14.68
C LEU A 159 4.76 1.69 -14.17
N PRO A 160 4.29 2.92 -14.47
CA PRO A 160 4.78 4.08 -13.75
C PRO A 160 4.36 3.98 -12.27
N GLY A 161 5.16 4.54 -11.37
CA GLY A 161 4.74 4.68 -9.98
C GLY A 161 4.68 3.39 -9.17
N VAL A 162 3.73 3.39 -8.24
CA VAL A 162 3.40 2.25 -7.36
C VAL A 162 1.90 2.00 -7.41
N GLN A 163 1.50 0.73 -7.41
CA GLN A 163 0.12 0.30 -7.20
C GLN A 163 0.09 -0.76 -6.10
N ILE A 164 -0.83 -0.61 -5.15
CA ILE A 164 -1.05 -1.53 -4.05
C ILE A 164 -2.53 -1.88 -3.99
N GLU A 165 -2.80 -3.17 -3.91
CA GLU A 165 -4.12 -3.75 -3.72
C GLU A 165 -4.12 -4.60 -2.47
N ILE A 166 -5.13 -4.45 -1.63
CA ILE A 166 -5.32 -5.20 -0.40
C ILE A 166 -6.72 -5.79 -0.40
N SER A 167 -6.82 -7.09 -0.17
CA SER A 167 -8.08 -7.81 -0.03
C SER A 167 -8.16 -8.36 1.39
N LEU A 168 -9.15 -7.90 2.15
CA LEU A 168 -9.38 -8.31 3.53
C LEU A 168 -10.62 -9.19 3.64
N PRO A 169 -10.58 -10.29 4.41
CA PRO A 169 -11.81 -11.00 4.75
C PRO A 169 -12.71 -10.10 5.61
N VAL A 170 -14.02 -10.13 5.34
CA VAL A 170 -15.02 -9.55 6.22
C VAL A 170 -15.83 -10.64 6.88
N GLY A 171 -16.23 -10.45 8.13
CA GLY A 171 -17.22 -11.33 8.76
C GLY A 171 -18.55 -11.30 8.00
N ALA A 172 -19.35 -12.36 8.15
CA ALA A 172 -20.67 -12.43 7.54
C ALA A 172 -21.49 -11.18 7.94
N LEU A 173 -21.98 -10.44 6.94
CA LEU A 173 -22.89 -9.32 7.15
C LEU A 173 -24.18 -9.87 7.78
N LYS A 174 -24.60 -9.28 8.91
CA LYS A 174 -25.81 -9.67 9.62
C LYS A 174 -27.05 -9.06 8.98
#